data_AF-A0A9E5CEC8-F1
#
_entry.id   AF-A0A9E5CEC8-F1
#
_cell.length_a   1.000
_cell.length_b   1.000
_cell.length_c   1.000
_cell.angle_alpha   90.00
_cell.angle_beta   90.00
_cell.angle_gamma   90.00
#
_symmetry.space_group_name_H-M   'P 1'
#
loop_
_entity.id
_entity.type
_entity.pdbx_description
1 polymer ?
#
loop_
_entity_poly.entity_id
_entity_poly.type
_entity_poly.pdbx_seq_one_letter_code
_entity_poly.pdbx_strand_id
1 'polypeptide(L)'
;PEVVSVSEIRARWSGHEVYADVSITVRGNLEVSGGHGVAAAVEHAMLDAVPHLGRVMVHVDPETSPGQSFHRRDAHEYQSDRQTAVHSHETVIIKNNPQTT
;
A
#
# COMPACT_ATOMS: atom_id res chain seq x y z
N PRO A 1 15.15 -12.25 -4.01
CA PRO A 1 14.04 -11.65 -3.22
C PRO A 1 14.52 -10.38 -2.50
N GLU A 2 14.06 -9.22 -2.97
CA GLU A 2 14.54 -7.89 -2.55
C GLU A 2 13.56 -7.15 -1.63
N VAL A 3 12.34 -7.69 -1.46
CA VAL A 3 11.34 -7.19 -0.50
C VAL A 3 11.72 -7.66 0.90
N VAL A 4 11.86 -6.71 1.82
CA VAL A 4 12.18 -6.94 3.24
C VAL A 4 10.90 -7.19 4.03
N SER A 5 9.85 -6.41 3.77
CA SER A 5 8.55 -6.56 4.42
C SER A 5 7.42 -5.95 3.58
N VAL A 6 6.19 -6.33 3.89
CA VAL A 6 4.97 -5.70 3.37
C VAL A 6 4.28 -5.02 4.54
N SER A 7 4.11 -3.70 4.47
CA SER A 7 3.58 -2.92 5.59
C SER A 7 2.07 -2.73 5.52
N GLU A 8 1.52 -2.67 4.30
CA GLU A 8 0.10 -2.42 4.11
C GLU A 8 -0.41 -2.99 2.78
N ILE A 9 -1.64 -3.50 2.79
CA ILE A 9 -2.38 -3.85 1.59
C ILE A 9 -3.79 -3.32 1.75
N ARG A 10 -4.26 -2.54 0.78
CA ARG A 10 -5.65 -2.12 0.65
C ARG A 10 -6.17 -2.61 -0.68
N ALA A 11 -7.42 -3.06 -0.70
CA ALA A 11 -8.07 -3.46 -1.93
C ALA A 11 -9.51 -2.94 -1.93
N ARG A 12 -10.01 -2.63 -3.12
CA ARG A 12 -11.39 -2.24 -3.34
C ARG A 12 -11.92 -2.86 -4.62
N TRP A 13 -13.18 -3.24 -4.61
CA TRP A 13 -13.89 -3.58 -5.84
C TRP A 13 -14.24 -2.31 -6.61
N SER A 14 -14.09 -2.38 -7.93
CA SER A 14 -14.51 -1.36 -8.88
C SER A 14 -15.15 -2.07 -10.08
N GLY A 15 -16.48 -2.04 -10.15
CA GLY A 15 -17.21 -2.84 -11.14
C GLY A 15 -16.93 -4.33 -10.96
N HIS A 16 -16.36 -4.96 -11.99
CA HIS A 16 -16.01 -6.38 -12.03
C HIS A 16 -14.53 -6.66 -11.73
N GLU A 17 -13.76 -5.66 -11.31
CA GLU A 17 -12.34 -5.79 -10.99
C GLU A 17 -12.04 -5.39 -9.55
N VAL A 18 -10.97 -5.94 -9.01
CA VAL A 18 -10.34 -5.50 -7.76
C VAL A 18 -9.19 -4.56 -8.12
N TYR A 19 -9.06 -3.45 -7.39
CA TYR A 19 -7.87 -2.60 -7.41
C TYR A 19 -7.19 -2.65 -6.05
N ALA A 20 -5.88 -2.83 -6.06
CA ALA A 20 -5.06 -2.91 -4.85
C ALA A 20 -4.02 -1.78 -4.78
N ASP A 21 -3.73 -1.37 -3.55
CA ASP A 21 -2.57 -0.57 -3.17
C ASP A 21 -1.78 -1.40 -2.16
N VAL A 22 -0.47 -1.53 -2.38
CA VAL A 22 0.44 -2.27 -1.52
C VAL A 22 1.65 -1.41 -1.20
N SER A 23 2.07 -1.43 0.06
CA SER A 23 3.31 -0.79 0.52
C SER A 23 4.32 -1.86 0.89
N ILE A 24 5.50 -1.80 0.26
CA ILE A 24 6.62 -2.71 0.49
C ILE A 24 7.83 -1.95 1.01
N THR A 25 8.60 -2.60 1.89
CA THR A 25 9.90 -2.10 2.31
C THR A 25 11.01 -2.82 1.54
N VAL A 26 11.97 -2.06 1.02
CA VAL A 26 13.16 -2.56 0.32
C VAL A 26 14.42 -2.00 0.96
N ARG A 27 15.59 -2.57 0.64
CA ARG A 27 16.87 -2.05 1.14
C ARG A 27 17.09 -0.61 0.71
N GLY A 28 17.48 0.24 1.65
CA GLY A 28 17.66 1.68 1.40
C GLY A 28 18.82 2.06 0.48
N ASN A 29 19.68 1.10 0.09
CA ASN A 29 20.81 1.32 -0.81
C ASN A 29 20.51 0.95 -2.28
N LEU A 30 19.26 0.59 -2.60
CA LEU A 30 18.87 0.34 -3.98
C LEU A 30 18.78 1.64 -4.77
N GLU A 31 19.26 1.60 -6.01
CA GLU A 31 18.96 2.65 -6.98
C GLU A 31 17.45 2.66 -7.30
N VAL A 32 16.95 3.80 -7.76
CA VAL A 32 15.53 3.96 -8.15
C VAL A 32 15.11 2.94 -9.22
N SER A 33 16.01 2.61 -10.14
CA SER A 33 15.83 1.56 -11.15
C SER A 33 15.63 0.17 -10.53
N GLY A 34 16.40 -0.16 -9.50
CA GLY A 34 16.25 -1.39 -8.72
C GLY A 34 14.92 -1.41 -7.97
N GLY A 35 14.58 -0.33 -7.28
CA GLY A 35 13.28 -0.18 -6.61
C GLY A 35 12.08 -0.35 -7.56
N HIS A 36 12.17 0.22 -8.77
CA HIS A 36 11.19 0.00 -9.83
C HIS A 36 11.09 -1.47 -10.26
N GLY A 37 12.23 -2.16 -10.42
CA GLY A 37 12.25 -3.58 -10.73
C GLY A 37 11.55 -4.44 -9.67
N VAL A 38 11.76 -4.13 -8.38
CA VAL A 38 11.05 -4.80 -7.29
C VAL A 38 9.54 -4.52 -7.35
N ALA A 39 9.16 -3.26 -7.56
CA ALA A 39 7.75 -2.88 -7.67
C ALA A 39 7.04 -3.60 -8.83
N ALA A 40 7.67 -3.67 -10.00
CA ALA A 40 7.14 -4.36 -11.17
C ALA A 40 7.01 -5.88 -10.92
N ALA A 41 7.99 -6.49 -10.25
CA ALA A 41 7.92 -7.89 -9.89
C ALA A 41 6.78 -8.19 -8.91
N VAL A 42 6.53 -7.31 -7.94
CA VAL A 42 5.41 -7.43 -7.00
C VAL A 42 4.08 -7.25 -7.72
N GLU A 43 3.96 -6.24 -8.59
CA GLU A 43 2.76 -6.02 -9.40
C GLU A 43 2.40 -7.25 -10.25
N HIS A 44 3.35 -7.77 -11.02
CA HIS A 44 3.14 -8.98 -11.83
C HIS A 44 2.73 -10.18 -10.97
N ALA A 45 3.44 -10.42 -9.85
CA ALA A 45 3.11 -11.54 -8.97
C ALA A 45 1.70 -11.43 -8.37
N MET A 46 1.25 -10.22 -8.05
CA MET A 46 -0.10 -10.00 -7.54
C MET A 46 -1.16 -10.18 -8.63
N LEU A 47 -0.93 -9.62 -9.83
CA LEU A 47 -1.84 -9.77 -10.97
C LEU A 47 -2.01 -11.25 -11.37
N ASP A 48 -0.94 -12.04 -11.31
CA ASP A 48 -0.98 -13.47 -11.60
C ASP A 48 -1.70 -14.28 -10.52
N ALA A 49 -1.55 -13.90 -9.24
CA ALA A 49 -2.02 -14.69 -8.11
C ALA A 49 -3.43 -14.34 -7.63
N VAL A 50 -3.93 -13.12 -7.89
CA VAL A 50 -5.20 -12.63 -7.34
C VAL A 50 -6.26 -12.56 -8.44
N PRO A 51 -7.31 -13.41 -8.38
CA PRO A 51 -8.39 -13.37 -9.35
C PRO A 51 -9.07 -12.00 -9.40
N HIS A 52 -9.44 -11.58 -10.61
CA HIS A 52 -10.12 -10.30 -10.89
C HIS A 52 -9.33 -9.04 -10.51
N LEU A 53 -8.06 -9.16 -10.11
CA LEU A 53 -7.21 -8.00 -9.87
C LEU A 53 -6.88 -7.34 -11.21
N GLY A 54 -7.45 -6.15 -11.44
CA GLY A 54 -7.23 -5.40 -12.67
C GLY A 54 -6.05 -4.42 -12.59
N ARG A 55 -5.70 -3.99 -11.37
CA ARG A 55 -4.63 -3.01 -11.15
C ARG A 55 -4.03 -3.10 -9.75
N VAL A 56 -2.73 -2.86 -9.67
CA VAL A 56 -1.99 -2.69 -8.41
C VAL A 56 -1.23 -1.36 -8.46
N MET A 57 -1.17 -0.67 -7.33
CA MET A 57 -0.22 0.42 -7.10
C MET A 57 0.74 -0.03 -6.01
N VAL A 58 2.04 0.06 -6.26
CA VAL A 58 3.08 -0.37 -5.33
C VAL A 58 3.82 0.85 -4.80
N HIS A 59 3.68 1.13 -3.51
CA HIS A 59 4.52 2.06 -2.77
C HIS A 59 5.80 1.35 -2.31
N VAL A 60 6.95 1.96 -2.56
CA VAL A 60 8.26 1.41 -2.21
C VAL A 60 8.93 2.31 -1.20
N ASP A 61 9.13 1.77 0.00
CA ASP A 61 9.72 2.49 1.13
C ASP A 61 11.11 1.90 1.47
N PRO A 62 12.10 2.73 1.84
CA PRO A 62 13.37 2.22 2.35
C PRO A 62 13.23 1.72 3.79
N GLU A 63 14.10 0.81 4.22
CA GLU A 63 14.16 0.30 5.61
C GLU A 63 14.23 1.41 6.68
N THR A 64 14.77 2.58 6.36
CA THR A 64 14.89 3.72 7.29
C THR A 64 13.57 4.48 7.49
N SER A 65 12.56 4.26 6.65
CA SER A 65 11.27 4.97 6.70
C SER A 65 10.12 4.09 6.17
N PRO A 66 9.81 2.94 6.80
CA PRO A 66 8.88 1.95 6.24
C PRO A 66 7.39 2.25 6.49
N GLY A 67 6.58 2.30 5.42
CA GLY A 67 5.12 2.27 5.50
C GLY A 67 4.43 3.61 5.76
N GLN A 68 3.09 3.63 5.57
CA GLN A 68 2.26 4.83 5.65
C GLN A 68 2.26 5.52 7.03
N SER A 69 2.64 4.83 8.11
CA SER A 69 2.77 5.43 9.45
C SER A 69 3.81 6.54 9.51
N PHE A 70 4.84 6.49 8.66
CA PHE A 70 5.85 7.56 8.51
C PHE A 70 5.41 8.66 7.56
N HIS A 71 4.37 8.41 6.74
CA HIS A 71 3.78 9.38 5.80
C HIS A 71 2.44 9.94 6.25
N ARG A 72 1.88 9.42 7.35
CA ARG A 72 0.83 10.09 8.11
C ARG A 72 1.47 11.37 8.59
N ARG A 73 1.29 12.44 7.79
CA ARG A 73 1.65 13.81 8.10
C ARG A 73 1.57 13.95 9.61
N ASP A 74 2.71 14.23 10.26
CA ASP A 74 2.66 14.94 11.53
C ASP A 74 1.63 16.03 11.28
N ALA A 75 0.51 15.92 11.98
CA ALA A 75 -0.61 16.81 11.81
C ALA A 75 -0.08 18.17 12.23
N HIS A 76 0.50 18.90 11.27
CA HIS A 76 0.59 20.33 11.34
C HIS A 76 -0.85 20.75 11.54
N GLU A 77 -1.12 21.12 12.79
CA GLU A 77 -2.34 21.72 13.30
C GLU A 77 -2.64 22.94 12.43
N TYR A 78 -3.28 22.70 11.29
CA TYR A 78 -3.85 23.74 10.48
C TYR A 78 -5.25 23.96 11.05
N GLN A 79 -5.33 24.81 12.08
CA GLN A 79 -6.59 25.42 12.47
C GLN A 79 -7.10 26.20 11.25
N SER A 80 -8.01 25.60 10.51
CA SER A 80 -8.78 26.31 9.50
C SER A 80 -10.25 26.04 9.77
N ASP A 81 -10.88 27.01 10.42
CA ASP A 81 -12.29 27.31 10.25
C ASP A 81 -12.60 27.33 8.75
N ARG A 82 -13.12 26.22 8.22
CA ARG A 82 -13.92 26.19 6.99
C ARG A 82 -14.54 24.82 6.74
N GLN A 83 -15.82 24.76 7.10
CA GLN A 83 -16.82 23.78 6.69
C GLN A 83 -16.68 23.39 5.20
N THR A 84 -16.24 22.16 4.90
CA THR A 84 -16.66 21.42 3.70
C THR A 84 -16.77 19.94 4.05
N ALA A 85 -17.99 19.41 3.90
CA ALA A 85 -18.29 18.00 4.11
C ALA A 85 -17.65 17.19 2.98
N VAL A 86 -16.71 16.31 3.32
CA VAL A 86 -16.22 15.27 2.42
C VAL A 86 -16.55 13.90 3.00
N HIS A 87 -17.23 13.12 2.16
CA HIS A 87 -17.84 11.82 2.37
C HIS A 87 -16.83 10.80 2.92
N SER A 88 -17.09 10.24 4.10
CA SER A 88 -16.27 9.19 4.72
C SER A 88 -16.53 7.85 4.02
N HIS A 89 -15.57 7.38 3.22
CA HIS A 89 -15.54 5.96 2.84
C HIS A 89 -14.85 5.17 3.94
N GLU A 90 -15.59 4.28 4.58
CA GLU A 90 -15.11 3.35 5.59
C GLU A 90 -14.02 2.44 4.98
N THR A 91 -12.79 2.57 5.47
CA THR A 91 -11.70 1.66 5.10
C THR A 91 -11.79 0.43 6.00
N VAL A 92 -12.24 -0.71 5.45
CA VAL A 92 -12.20 -2.01 6.13
C VAL A 92 -10.76 -2.52 6.09
N ILE A 93 -10.06 -2.42 7.21
CA ILE A 93 -8.73 -3.03 7.41
C ILE A 93 -8.97 -4.53 7.65
N ILE A 94 -8.61 -5.39 6.68
CA ILE A 94 -8.63 -6.85 6.91
C ILE A 94 -7.46 -7.18 7.85
N LYS A 95 -7.75 -7.32 9.15
CA LYS A 95 -6.83 -7.90 10.12
C LYS A 95 -6.80 -9.41 9.92
N ASN A 96 -5.72 -9.93 9.36
CA ASN A 96 -5.51 -11.36 9.23
C ASN A 96 -5.37 -11.97 10.64
N ASN A 97 -6.32 -12.79 11.07
CA ASN A 97 -6.32 -13.48 12.37
C ASN A 97 -5.84 -14.93 12.17
N PRO A 98 -4.63 -15.31 12.60
CA PRO A 98 -4.16 -16.68 12.47
C PRO A 98 -4.61 -17.48 13.71
N GLN A 99 -5.86 -17.94 13.73
CA GLN A 99 -6.29 -19.02 14.63
C GLN A 99 -7.31 -19.91 13.91
N THR A 100 -6.81 -20.89 13.17
CA THR A 100 -7.50 -22.17 12.93
C THR A 100 -6.45 -23.25 12.59
N THR A 101 -6.00 -23.97 13.61
CA THR A 101 -5.88 -25.45 13.59
C THR A 101 -5.99 -25.92 15.02
#